data_AF-A0A535TNN1-F1
#
_entry.id   AF-A0A535TNN1-F1
#
_cell.length_a   1.000
_cell.length_b   1.000
_cell.length_c   1.000
_cell.angle_alpha   90.00
_cell.angle_beta   90.00
_cell.angle_gamma   90.00
#
_symmetry.space_group_name_H-M   'P 1'
#
loop_
_entity.id
_entity.type
_entity.pdbx_description
1 polymer ?
#
loop_
_entity_poly.entity_id
_entity_poly.type
_entity_poly.pdbx_seq_one_letter_code
_entity_poly.pdbx_strand_id
1 'polypeptide(L)'
;MEDIRFERHFRTPHSEGYYIMQGSSVQSNNRLGTVDIHFTTTAVHGTLILERELEEADLTKLIEQIDEDLVLSADMPRDDFLVSVYVGKDVGFYSDEYFAEESDSSTGFDDDEEE
;
A
#
# COMPACT_ATOMS: atom_id res chain seq x y z
N MET A 1 10.48 8.78 16.20
CA MET A 1 9.38 8.71 15.23
C MET A 1 8.18 9.52 15.71
N GLU A 2 7.61 10.32 14.80
CA GLU A 2 6.29 10.95 14.96
C GLU A 2 5.19 9.86 15.01
N ASP A 3 3.95 10.23 15.37
CA ASP A 3 2.82 9.28 15.39
C ASP A 3 2.62 8.61 14.01
N ILE A 4 2.70 7.28 13.96
CA ILE A 4 2.40 6.48 12.77
C ILE A 4 0.96 6.00 12.84
N ARG A 5 0.26 6.07 11.72
CA ARG A 5 -1.09 5.56 11.55
C ARG A 5 -1.18 4.67 10.33
N PHE A 6 -1.80 3.50 10.49
CA PHE A 6 -2.09 2.59 9.40
C PHE A 6 -3.51 2.81 8.88
N GLU A 7 -3.64 3.12 7.59
CA GLU A 7 -4.92 3.23 6.90
C GLU A 7 -5.11 2.04 5.98
N ARG A 8 -6.08 1.17 6.31
CA ARG A 8 -6.35 -0.03 5.52
C ARG A 8 -6.99 0.35 4.18
N HIS A 9 -6.36 -0.05 3.08
CA HIS A 9 -6.88 0.18 1.74
C HIS A 9 -7.68 -1.01 1.20
N PHE A 10 -7.24 -2.23 1.46
CA PHE A 10 -7.98 -3.44 1.10
C PHE A 10 -7.83 -4.54 2.16
N ARG A 11 -8.80 -5.47 2.15
CA ARG A 11 -8.79 -6.67 2.98
C ARG A 11 -9.38 -7.82 2.18
N THR A 12 -8.68 -8.94 2.21
CA THR A 12 -9.14 -10.25 1.73
C THR A 12 -9.11 -11.23 2.90
N PRO A 13 -9.58 -12.47 2.72
CA PRO A 13 -9.46 -13.49 3.76
C PRO A 13 -8.02 -13.78 4.19
N HIS A 14 -7.02 -13.59 3.31
CA HIS A 14 -5.63 -14.00 3.56
C HIS A 14 -4.61 -12.87 3.35
N SER A 15 -5.05 -11.65 3.05
CA SER A 15 -4.13 -10.55 2.78
C SER A 15 -4.78 -9.20 3.07
N GLU A 16 -3.96 -8.26 3.52
CA GLU A 16 -4.36 -6.90 3.86
C GLU A 16 -3.31 -5.91 3.36
N GLY A 17 -3.77 -4.76 2.86
CA GLY A 17 -2.90 -3.68 2.42
C GLY A 17 -3.19 -2.41 3.19
N TYR A 18 -2.12 -1.73 3.61
CA TYR A 18 -2.19 -0.51 4.42
C TYR A 18 -1.30 0.59 3.88
N TYR A 19 -1.84 1.80 3.83
CA TYR A 19 -1.01 3.01 3.73
C TYR A 19 -0.46 3.36 5.11
N ILE A 20 0.81 3.75 5.13
CA ILE A 20 1.51 4.18 6.34
C ILE A 20 1.55 5.70 6.31
N MET A 21 0.85 6.34 7.24
CA MET A 21 0.77 7.80 7.36
C MET A 21 1.60 8.25 8.55
N GLN A 22 2.37 9.33 8.39
CA GLN A 22 3.21 9.88 9.45
C GLN A 22 2.69 11.24 9.93
N GLY A 23 2.57 11.43 11.24
CA GLY A 23 2.15 12.70 11.85
C GLY A 23 0.63 12.83 12.03
N SER A 24 0.24 13.75 12.91
CA SER A 24 -1.13 13.84 13.45
C SER A 24 -2.07 14.74 12.66
N SER A 25 -1.60 15.40 11.59
CA SER A 25 -2.39 16.35 10.79
C SER A 25 -2.90 15.71 9.50
N VAL A 26 -4.22 15.60 9.38
CA VAL A 26 -4.94 15.12 8.19
C VAL A 26 -4.78 16.08 6.99
N GLN A 27 -4.21 17.27 7.20
CA GLN A 27 -4.09 18.30 6.16
C GLN A 27 -2.82 18.19 5.28
N SER A 28 -1.84 17.36 5.64
CA SER A 28 -0.66 17.11 4.82
C SER A 28 -0.67 15.64 4.38
N ASN A 29 -0.54 15.39 3.08
CA ASN A 29 -0.38 14.06 2.51
C ASN A 29 0.99 13.47 2.91
N ASN A 30 1.11 13.07 4.16
CA ASN A 30 2.37 12.70 4.80
C ASN A 30 2.52 11.16 4.77
N ARG A 31 2.25 10.58 3.60
CA ARG A 31 2.41 9.15 3.37
C ARG A 31 3.88 8.79 3.43
N LEU A 32 4.19 7.79 4.25
CA LEU A 32 5.52 7.24 4.43
C LEU A 32 5.75 6.03 3.52
N GLY A 33 4.69 5.30 3.19
CA GLY A 33 4.77 4.11 2.35
C GLY A 33 3.50 3.28 2.33
N THR A 34 3.67 2.02 1.96
CA THR A 34 2.63 0.98 1.98
C THR A 34 3.19 -0.32 2.56
N VAL A 35 2.34 -1.09 3.22
CA VAL A 35 2.66 -2.46 3.63
C VAL A 35 1.56 -3.41 3.17
N ASP A 36 1.99 -4.48 2.51
CA ASP A 36 1.13 -5.60 2.11
C ASP A 36 1.44 -6.79 3.00
N ILE A 37 0.43 -7.28 3.71
CA ILE A 37 0.52 -8.38 4.67
C ILE A 37 -0.20 -9.59 4.07
N HIS A 38 0.47 -10.73 4.04
CA HIS A 38 -0.06 -11.99 3.55
C HIS A 38 0.00 -13.04 4.67
N PHE A 39 -1.17 -13.47 5.10
CA PHE A 39 -1.33 -14.47 6.15
C PHE A 39 -1.32 -15.87 5.54
N THR A 40 -0.39 -16.71 6.00
CA THR A 40 -0.33 -18.13 5.64
C THR A 40 -0.65 -18.99 6.87
N THR A 41 -0.51 -20.31 6.76
CA THR A 41 -0.79 -21.23 7.86
C THR A 41 0.24 -21.21 8.99
N THR A 42 1.47 -20.79 8.72
CA THR A 42 2.59 -20.87 9.69
C THR A 42 3.38 -19.56 9.81
N ALA A 43 3.40 -18.74 8.77
CA ALA A 43 4.13 -17.48 8.77
C ALA A 43 3.29 -16.34 8.18
N VAL A 44 3.61 -15.12 8.58
CA VAL A 44 3.05 -13.90 7.99
C VAL A 44 4.13 -13.23 7.17
N HIS A 45 3.83 -12.92 5.91
CA HIS A 45 4.75 -12.25 5.00
C HIS A 45 4.34 -10.78 4.82
N GLY A 46 5.24 -9.87 5.15
CA GLY A 46 5.11 -8.44 4.93
C GLY A 46 5.98 -7.96 3.77
N THR A 47 5.40 -7.18 2.86
CA THR A 47 6.16 -6.37 1.89
C THR A 47 5.98 -4.91 2.26
N LEU A 48 7.04 -4.27 2.75
CA LEU A 48 7.05 -2.86 3.13
C LEU A 48 7.76 -2.05 2.04
N ILE A 49 7.04 -1.09 1.44
CA ILE A 49 7.59 -0.15 0.46
C ILE A 49 7.52 1.25 1.05
N LEU A 50 8.68 1.86 1.30
CA LEU A 50 8.81 3.22 1.81
C LEU A 50 9.06 4.19 0.65
N GLU A 51 8.50 5.40 0.74
CA GLU A 51 8.73 6.45 -0.26
C GLU A 51 10.06 7.20 -0.03
N ARG A 52 10.68 7.00 1.13
CA ARG A 52 11.97 7.57 1.51
C ARG A 52 12.74 6.64 2.43
N GLU A 53 14.05 6.80 2.46
CA GLU A 53 14.91 6.07 3.40
C GLU A 53 14.66 6.54 4.84
N LEU A 54 14.68 5.59 5.77
CA LEU A 54 14.57 5.79 7.20
C LEU A 54 15.87 5.36 7.87
N GLU A 55 16.22 5.99 8.98
CA GLU A 55 17.30 5.48 9.82
C GLU A 55 16.95 4.11 10.38
N GLU A 56 17.95 3.25 10.58
CA GLU A 56 17.77 1.86 11.02
C GLU A 56 16.92 1.74 12.31
N ALA A 57 17.11 2.67 13.25
CA ALA A 57 16.36 2.71 14.51
C ALA A 57 14.87 3.03 14.31
N ASP A 58 14.54 3.88 13.35
CA ASP A 58 13.17 4.24 13.02
C ASP A 58 12.52 3.15 12.15
N LEU A 59 13.26 2.55 11.22
CA LEU A 59 12.79 1.39 10.45
C LEU A 59 12.43 0.22 11.37
N THR A 60 13.29 -0.09 12.35
CA THR A 60 13.06 -1.18 13.30
C THR A 60 11.78 -0.94 14.10
N LYS A 61 11.58 0.27 14.62
CA LYS A 61 10.35 0.65 15.33
C LYS A 61 9.10 0.55 14.47
N LEU A 62 9.19 0.92 13.20
CA LEU A 62 8.06 0.80 12.27
C LEU A 62 7.69 -0.68 12.05
N ILE A 63 8.68 -1.57 11.92
CA ILE A 63 8.45 -3.02 11.78
C ILE A 63 7.82 -3.59 13.04
N GLU A 64 8.32 -3.22 14.23
CA GLU A 64 7.75 -3.62 15.52
C GLU A 64 6.29 -3.17 15.63
N GLN A 65 6.00 -1.92 15.26
CA GLN A 65 4.64 -1.40 15.30
C GLN A 65 3.70 -2.10 14.30
N ILE A 66 4.18 -2.44 13.10
CA ILE A 66 3.41 -3.26 12.15
C ILE A 66 3.07 -4.63 12.76
N ASP A 67 4.05 -5.27 13.41
CA ASP A 67 3.83 -6.57 14.06
C ASP A 67 2.80 -6.47 15.19
N GLU A 68 2.89 -5.45 16.03
CA GLU A 68 1.97 -5.23 17.15
C GLU A 68 0.55 -4.83 16.71
N ASP A 69 0.43 -3.83 15.84
CA ASP A 69 -0.87 -3.25 15.50
C ASP A 69 -1.63 -4.06 14.45
N LEU A 70 -0.92 -4.72 13.52
CA LEU A 70 -1.54 -5.36 12.34
C LEU A 70 -1.44 -6.88 12.35
N VAL A 71 -0.31 -7.44 12.79
CA VAL A 71 -0.08 -8.90 12.73
C VAL A 71 -0.60 -9.59 13.98
N LEU A 72 -0.24 -9.11 15.18
CA LEU A 72 -0.69 -9.66 16.46
C LEU A 72 -2.17 -9.44 16.72
N SER A 73 -2.77 -8.42 16.11
CA SER A 73 -4.20 -8.14 16.20
C SER A 73 -5.06 -9.00 15.27
N ALA A 74 -4.44 -9.75 14.34
CA ALA A 74 -5.15 -10.61 13.41
C ALA A 74 -5.54 -11.95 14.06
N ASP A 75 -6.74 -12.44 13.77
CA ASP A 75 -7.26 -13.73 14.28
C ASP A 75 -6.61 -14.98 13.63
N MET A 76 -5.45 -14.84 12.99
CA MET A 76 -4.77 -15.94 12.30
C MET A 76 -3.56 -16.45 13.09
N PRO A 77 -3.38 -17.78 13.20
CA PRO A 77 -2.21 -18.34 13.87
C PRO A 77 -0.94 -17.96 13.11
N ARG A 78 0.11 -17.60 13.85
CA ARG A 78 1.44 -17.34 13.30
C ARG A 78 2.55 -17.87 14.21
N ASP A 79 3.60 -18.39 13.58
CA ASP A 79 4.84 -18.75 14.26
C ASP A 79 5.95 -17.72 14.01
N ASP A 80 5.87 -17.00 12.88
CA ASP A 80 6.91 -16.03 12.45
C ASP A 80 6.32 -14.87 11.62
N PHE A 81 7.00 -13.72 11.65
CA PHE A 81 6.71 -12.56 10.79
C PHE A 81 7.95 -12.17 9.98
N LEU A 82 7.84 -12.38 8.66
CA LEU A 82 8.91 -12.16 7.70
C LEU A 82 8.62 -10.90 6.89
N VAL A 83 9.45 -9.86 7.03
CA VAL A 83 9.27 -8.59 6.31
C VAL A 83 10.40 -8.34 5.31
N SER A 84 10.03 -8.01 4.07
CA SER A 84 10.95 -7.49 3.06
C SER A 84 10.71 -5.99 2.91
N VAL A 85 11.80 -5.20 2.98
CA VAL A 85 11.73 -3.73 2.97
C VAL A 85 12.37 -3.19 1.69
N TYR A 86 11.65 -2.30 1.02
CA TYR A 86 12.07 -1.61 -0.19
C TYR A 86 11.90 -0.10 -0.02
N VAL A 87 12.77 0.67 -0.66
CA VAL A 87 12.56 2.10 -0.87
C VAL A 87 12.21 2.30 -2.34
N GLY A 88 11.05 2.88 -2.59
CA GLY A 88 10.49 3.10 -3.92
C GLY A 88 10.04 4.54 -4.11
N LYS A 89 9.59 4.84 -5.33
CA LYS A 89 9.03 6.14 -5.67
C LYS A 89 7.59 5.93 -6.15
N ASP A 90 6.65 6.75 -5.67
CA ASP A 90 5.32 6.82 -6.25
C ASP A 90 5.40 7.44 -7.65
N VAL A 91 5.00 6.65 -8.65
CA VAL A 91 5.05 7.03 -10.06
C VAL A 91 3.68 7.28 -10.68
N GLY A 92 2.60 6.97 -9.95
CA GLY A 92 1.23 7.07 -10.45
C GLY A 92 0.38 5.85 -10.12
N PHE A 93 -0.93 6.05 -10.22
CA PHE A 93 -1.94 5.01 -10.03
C PHE A 93 -2.60 4.71 -11.38
N TYR A 94 -2.69 3.44 -11.73
CA TYR A 94 -3.27 2.95 -12.97
C TYR A 94 -4.41 1.99 -12.64
N SER A 95 -5.57 2.21 -13.24
CA SER A 95 -6.75 1.36 -13.10
C SER A 95 -7.33 1.01 -14.47
N ASP A 96 -8.12 -0.06 -14.54
CA ASP A 96 -8.79 -0.43 -15.80
C ASP A 96 -9.69 0.70 -16.33
N GLU A 97 -10.30 1.49 -15.43
CA GLU A 97 -11.10 2.68 -15.79
C GLU A 97 -10.24 3.77 -16.45
N TYR A 98 -9.02 4.00 -15.95
CA TYR A 98 -8.09 4.96 -16.54
C TYR A 98 -7.76 4.63 -18.01
N PHE A 99 -7.68 3.35 -18.36
CA PHE A 99 -7.41 2.92 -19.74
C PHE A 99 -8.66 2.86 -20.63
N ALA A 100 -9.85 2.73 -20.03
CA ALA A 100 -11.12 2.73 -20.76
C ALA A 100 -11.45 4.11 -21.35
N GLU A 101 -11.16 5.20 -20.62
CA GLU A 101 -11.39 6.58 -21.10
C GLU A 101 -10.51 6.98 -22.28
N GLU A 102 -9.29 6.42 -22.40
CA GLU A 102 -8.39 6.69 -23.53
C GLU A 102 -8.92 6.06 -24.83
N SER A 103 -9.61 4.93 -24.73
CA SER A 103 -10.13 4.15 -25.87
C SER A 103 -11.36 4.82 -26.52
N ASP A 104 -12.19 5.50 -25.73
CA ASP A 104 -13.42 6.18 -26.20
C ASP A 104 -13.14 7.53 -26.87
N SER A 105 -11.90 8.03 -26.79
CA SER A 105 -11.47 9.23 -27.52
C SER A 105 -11.14 8.97 -29.01
N SER A 106 -11.13 7.71 -29.44
CA SER A 106 -10.74 7.28 -30.80
C SER A 106 -11.90 7.02 -31.77
N THR A 107 -13.16 7.22 -31.34
CA THR A 107 -14.37 6.94 -32.15
C THR A 107 -15.06 8.20 -32.71
N GLY A 108 -14.40 9.35 -32.71
CA GLY A 108 -14.91 10.59 -33.31
C GLY A 108 -14.31 10.92 -34.68
N PHE A 109 -15.17 10.94 -35.71
CA PHE A 109 -15.02 11.57 -37.03
C PHE A 109 -14.37 10.76 -38.16
N ASP A 110 -15.20 9.98 -38.88
CA ASP A 110 -15.19 9.93 -40.35
C ASP A 110 -16.56 9.38 -40.82
N ASP A 111 -17.56 10.26 -40.91
CA ASP A 111 -18.79 10.02 -41.67
C ASP A 111 -19.24 11.35 -42.28
N ASP A 112 -18.33 11.95 -43.06
CA ASP A 112 -18.62 13.01 -44.03
C ASP A 112 -18.12 12.51 -45.39
N GLU A 113 -18.78 11.50 -45.99
CA GLU A 113 -18.73 11.32 -47.44
C GLU A 113 -19.96 10.56 -47.97
N GLU A 114 -20.61 11.18 -48.97
CA GLU A 114 -21.59 10.65 -49.94
C GLU A 114 -23.11 10.82 -49.63
N GLU A 115 -23.70 11.96 -50.00
CA GLU A 115 -24.35 12.22 -51.32
C GLU A 115 -24.96 13.64 -51.43
#